data_AF-A0A6I4V395-F1
#
_entry.id   AF-A0A6I4V395-F1
#
_cell.length_a   1.000
_cell.length_b   1.000
_cell.length_c   1.000
_cell.angle_alpha   90.00
_cell.angle_beta   90.00
_cell.angle_gamma   90.00
#
_symmetry.space_group_name_H-M   'P 1'
#
loop_
_entity.id
_entity.type
_entity.pdbx_description
1 polymer ?
#
loop_
_entity_poly.entity_id
_entity_poly.type
_entity_poly.pdbx_seq_one_letter_code
_entity_poly.pdbx_strand_id
1 'polypeptide(L)'
;MLKSFKWVEVGGDIPSDVLSTAYETGAGRVICAVCEVDEALQGVGFPRLVWAYLDMDYNGMICRNTGQDISQYVVRWLPVDGAA
;
A
#
# COMPACT_ATOMS: atom_id res chain seq x y z
N MET A 1 7.70 -17.58 8.63
CA MET A 1 7.99 -16.63 9.72
C MET A 1 7.47 -15.30 9.24
N LEU A 2 6.46 -14.71 9.90
CA LEU A 2 5.89 -13.43 9.48
C LEU A 2 6.97 -12.35 9.59
N LYS A 3 7.24 -11.65 8.50
CA LYS A 3 8.23 -10.57 8.49
C LYS A 3 7.56 -9.25 8.87
N SER A 4 8.09 -8.60 9.91
CA SER A 4 7.67 -7.24 10.27
C SER A 4 8.47 -6.23 9.46
N PHE A 5 7.76 -5.34 8.76
CA PHE A 5 8.36 -4.26 7.98
C PHE A 5 8.35 -2.94 8.75
N LYS A 6 9.19 -2.00 8.31
CA LYS A 6 9.10 -0.61 8.74
C LYS A 6 8.07 0.11 7.89
N TRP A 7 7.52 1.20 8.44
CA TRP A 7 6.76 2.16 7.64
C TRP A 7 7.65 2.74 6.53
N VAL A 8 7.07 2.89 5.35
CA VAL A 8 7.68 3.50 4.17
C VAL A 8 6.99 4.84 3.95
N GLU A 9 7.76 5.92 4.00
CA GLU A 9 7.26 7.28 3.72
C GLU A 9 7.04 7.46 2.20
N VAL A 10 6.00 8.21 1.82
CA VAL A 10 5.71 8.45 0.39
C VAL A 10 6.76 9.35 -0.25
N GLY A 11 7.12 9.05 -1.51
CA GLY A 11 8.11 9.80 -2.29
C GLY A 11 9.55 9.28 -2.19
N GLY A 12 9.79 8.20 -1.43
CA GLY A 12 11.06 7.47 -1.42
C GLY A 12 11.04 6.20 -2.30
N ASP A 13 12.23 5.65 -2.56
CA ASP A 13 12.36 4.35 -3.21
C ASP A 13 11.74 3.23 -2.36
N ILE A 14 11.13 2.24 -3.00
CA ILE A 14 10.62 1.05 -2.32
C ILE A 14 11.83 0.25 -1.81
N PRO A 15 11.93 -0.05 -0.50
CA PRO A 15 13.04 -0.84 0.04
C PRO A 15 13.16 -2.20 -0.65
N SER A 16 14.39 -2.64 -0.94
CA SER A 16 14.64 -3.91 -1.66
C SER A 16 14.05 -5.12 -0.95
N ASP A 17 14.01 -5.10 0.37
CA ASP A 17 13.47 -6.16 1.19
C ASP A 17 11.93 -6.17 1.22
N VAL A 18 11.29 -5.04 0.89
CA VAL A 18 9.86 -4.91 0.64
C VAL A 18 9.52 -5.36 -0.78
N LEU A 19 10.34 -5.02 -1.79
CA LEU A 19 10.14 -5.53 -3.16
C LEU A 19 10.10 -7.06 -3.23
N SER A 20 10.77 -7.74 -2.30
CA SER A 20 10.75 -9.20 -2.21
C SER A 20 9.40 -9.79 -1.77
N THR A 21 8.48 -8.98 -1.24
CA THR A 21 7.13 -9.44 -0.83
C THR A 21 6.09 -9.35 -1.95
N ALA A 22 6.45 -8.73 -3.07
CA ALA A 22 5.52 -8.53 -4.15
C ALA A 22 5.13 -9.85 -4.81
N TYR A 23 3.83 -10.00 -5.11
CA TYR A 23 3.25 -11.23 -5.66
C TYR A 23 2.35 -10.94 -6.85
N GLU A 24 2.16 -11.95 -7.69
CA GLU A 24 1.33 -11.88 -8.90
C GLU A 24 -0.15 -12.04 -8.56
N THR A 25 -0.99 -11.15 -9.10
CA THR A 25 -2.46 -11.23 -8.95
C THR A 25 -3.19 -11.63 -10.23
N GLY A 26 -2.46 -11.96 -11.29
CA GLY A 26 -3.01 -12.16 -12.64
C GLY A 26 -3.37 -10.87 -13.37
N ALA A 27 -3.57 -9.76 -12.64
CA ALA A 27 -3.71 -8.40 -13.16
C ALA A 27 -2.39 -7.61 -13.18
N GLY A 28 -1.37 -8.10 -12.48
CA GLY A 28 -0.07 -7.46 -12.32
C GLY A 28 0.58 -7.84 -11.00
N ARG A 29 1.79 -7.32 -10.80
CA ARG A 29 2.57 -7.56 -9.58
C ARG A 29 2.22 -6.52 -8.53
N VAL A 30 1.89 -6.96 -7.31
CA VAL A 30 1.45 -6.06 -6.25
C VAL A 30 2.12 -6.32 -4.92
N ILE A 31 2.10 -5.32 -4.04
CA ILE A 31 2.45 -5.45 -2.62
C ILE A 31 1.21 -5.11 -1.78
N CYS A 32 0.81 -6.00 -0.88
CA CYS A 32 -0.24 -5.71 0.08
C CYS A 32 0.27 -4.74 1.15
N ALA A 33 -0.50 -3.73 1.49
CA ALA A 33 -0.11 -2.71 2.46
C ALA A 33 -1.28 -2.17 3.28
N VAL A 34 -0.95 -1.62 4.45
CA VAL A 34 -1.82 -0.69 5.18
C VAL A 34 -1.27 0.72 4.96
N CYS A 35 -2.07 1.60 4.39
CA CYS A 35 -1.74 3.01 4.17
C CYS A 35 -2.30 3.86 5.30
N GLU A 36 -1.49 4.79 5.80
CA GLU A 36 -1.98 5.94 6.55
C GLU A 36 -2.32 7.05 5.56
N VAL A 37 -3.58 7.54 5.60
CA VAL A 37 -4.09 8.55 4.66
C VAL A 37 -4.30 9.89 5.35
N ASP A 38 -4.23 10.98 4.58
CA ASP A 38 -4.39 12.34 5.06
C ASP A 38 -5.81 12.68 5.52
N GLU A 39 -5.97 13.88 6.10
CA GLU A 39 -7.26 14.36 6.58
C GLU A 39 -8.25 14.65 5.45
N ALA A 40 -7.79 14.92 4.22
CA ALA A 40 -8.65 15.21 3.08
C ALA A 40 -9.43 13.95 2.67
N LEU A 41 -8.75 12.80 2.56
CA LEU A 41 -9.42 11.54 2.26
C LEU A 41 -10.28 11.06 3.45
N GLN A 42 -9.86 11.33 4.69
CA GLN A 42 -10.69 11.04 5.86
C GLN A 42 -11.99 11.87 5.86
N GLY A 43 -11.92 13.13 5.41
CA GLY A 43 -13.09 14.02 5.29
C GLY A 43 -14.17 13.52 4.34
N VAL A 44 -13.84 12.61 3.42
CA VAL A 44 -14.81 11.95 2.51
C VAL A 44 -15.25 10.56 2.99
N GLY A 45 -14.88 10.17 4.21
CA GLY A 45 -15.39 8.97 4.89
C GLY A 45 -14.42 7.78 4.97
N PHE A 46 -13.17 7.92 4.54
CA PHE A 46 -12.17 6.87 4.73
C PHE A 46 -11.66 6.84 6.19
N PRO A 47 -11.36 5.66 6.76
CA PRO A 47 -10.63 5.58 8.01
C PRO A 47 -9.17 6.04 7.82
N ARG A 48 -8.51 6.47 8.90
CA ARG A 48 -7.09 6.86 8.87
C ARG A 48 -6.16 5.77 8.33
N LEU A 49 -6.46 4.50 8.63
CA LEU A 49 -5.69 3.35 8.15
C LEU A 49 -6.53 2.58 7.14
N VAL A 50 -6.01 2.47 5.92
CA VAL A 50 -6.71 1.88 4.76
C VAL A 50 -5.91 0.71 4.21
N TRP A 51 -6.55 -0.44 4.03
CA TRP A 51 -5.95 -1.54 3.27
C TRP A 51 -5.85 -1.18 1.79
N ALA A 52 -4.67 -1.39 1.22
CA ALA A 52 -4.38 -1.07 -0.17
C ALA A 52 -3.44 -2.11 -0.79
N TYR A 53 -3.35 -2.06 -2.11
CA TYR A 53 -2.30 -2.70 -2.88
C TYR A 53 -1.45 -1.61 -3.52
N LEU A 54 -0.13 -1.71 -3.37
CA LEU A 54 0.78 -1.02 -4.27
C LEU A 54 0.86 -1.83 -5.56
N ASP A 55 0.30 -1.29 -6.63
CA ASP A 55 0.48 -1.80 -7.98
C ASP A 55 1.89 -1.44 -8.44
N MET A 56 2.74 -2.44 -8.73
CA MET A 56 4.13 -2.18 -9.08
C MET A 56 4.33 -1.71 -10.51
N ASP A 57 3.40 -2.00 -11.41
CA ASP A 57 3.49 -1.62 -12.82
C ASP A 57 2.98 -0.19 -13.02
N TYR A 58 1.87 0.15 -12.34
CA TYR A 58 1.33 1.51 -12.30
C TYR A 58 2.07 2.42 -11.30
N ASN A 59 2.74 1.83 -10.31
CA ASN A 59 3.39 2.53 -9.20
C ASN A 59 2.42 3.40 -8.38
N GLY A 60 1.25 2.85 -8.04
CA GLY A 60 0.19 3.55 -7.31
C GLY A 60 -0.46 2.71 -6.21
N MET A 61 -1.00 3.38 -5.20
CA MET A 61 -1.71 2.79 -4.07
C MET A 61 -3.21 2.71 -4.36
N ILE A 62 -3.71 1.49 -4.52
CA ILE A 62 -5.12 1.21 -4.82
C ILE A 62 -5.82 0.71 -3.56
N CYS A 63 -6.86 1.40 -3.10
CA CYS A 63 -7.64 0.96 -1.95
C CYS A 63 -8.27 -0.41 -2.22
N ARG A 64 -8.00 -1.38 -1.35
CA ARG A 64 -8.47 -2.76 -1.50
C ARG A 64 -9.99 -2.89 -1.48
N ASN A 65 -10.69 -2.01 -0.76
CA ASN A 65 -12.14 -2.09 -0.59
C ASN A 65 -12.91 -1.38 -1.70
N THR A 66 -12.41 -0.24 -2.18
CA THR A 66 -13.14 0.61 -3.15
C THR A 66 -12.59 0.51 -4.57
N GLY A 67 -11.38 -0.04 -4.75
CA GLY A 67 -10.67 -0.04 -6.03
C GLY A 67 -10.19 1.34 -6.48
N GLN A 68 -10.31 2.37 -5.63
CA GLN A 68 -9.89 3.73 -5.97
C GLN A 68 -8.39 3.91 -5.80
N ASP A 69 -7.77 4.67 -6.71
CA ASP A 69 -6.42 5.18 -6.53
C ASP A 69 -6.42 6.25 -5.41
N ILE A 70 -5.70 5.95 -4.34
CA ILE A 70 -5.56 6.81 -3.16
C ILE A 70 -4.14 7.40 -3.04
N SER A 71 -3.27 7.21 -4.02
CA SER A 71 -1.83 7.51 -3.96
C SER A 71 -1.51 8.91 -3.45
N GLN A 72 -2.25 9.91 -3.94
CA GLN A 72 -2.04 11.32 -3.57
C GLN A 72 -2.37 11.65 -2.11
N TYR A 73 -3.15 10.79 -1.44
CA TYR A 73 -3.60 10.98 -0.07
C TYR A 73 -2.79 10.14 0.93
N VAL A 74 -1.90 9.26 0.46
CA VAL A 74 -1.10 8.40 1.34
C VAL A 74 0.03 9.24 1.94
N VAL A 75 0.15 9.22 3.26
CA VAL A 75 1.24 9.84 4.02
C VAL A 75 2.43 8.87 4.09
N ARG A 76 2.14 7.63 4.47
CA ARG A 76 3.08 6.52 4.58
C ARG A 76 2.33 5.20 4.53
N TRP A 77 3.05 4.11 4.28
CA TRP A 77 2.45 2.79 4.16
C TRP A 77 3.31 1.72 4.82
N LEU A 78 2.64 0.68 5.31
CA LEU A 78 3.25 -0.47 5.95
C LEU A 78 3.02 -1.70 5.06
N PRO A 79 4.08 -2.27 4.48
CA PRO A 79 3.97 -3.53 3.76
C PRO A 79 3.48 -4.62 4.70
N VAL A 80 2.55 -5.42 4.21
CA VAL A 80 2.02 -6.58 4.92
C VAL A 80 2.48 -7.84 4.20
N ASP A 81 3.08 -8.74 4.96
CA ASP A 81 3.45 -10.07 4.48
C ASP A 81 2.18 -10.79 3.98
N GLY A 82 2.10 -11.01 2.67
CA GLY A 82 0.98 -11.67 2.02
C GLY A 82 0.93 -13.18 2.28
N ALA A 83 1.86 -13.75 3.07
CA ALA A 83 1.96 -15.18 3.37
C ALA A 83 0.89 -15.71 4.36
N ALA A 84 -0.31 -15.12 4.40
CA ALA A 84 -1.44 -15.63 5.18
C ALA A 84 -2.39 -16.47 4.31
#